data_AF-A0A2S5MTX2-F1
#
_entry.id   AF-A0A2S5MTX2-F1
#
_cell.length_a   1.000
_cell.length_b   1.000
_cell.length_c   1.000
_cell.angle_alpha   90.00
_cell.angle_beta   90.00
_cell.angle_gamma   90.00
#
_symmetry.space_group_name_H-M   'P 1'
#
loop_
_entity.id
_entity.type
_entity.pdbx_description
1 polymer ?
#
loop_
_entity_poly.entity_id
_entity_poly.type
_entity_poly.pdbx_seq_one_letter_code
_entity_poly.pdbx_strand_id
1 'polypeptide(L)' 'MLLIAVGAAMIGRVVYNIWPKTQSPAFWGSAAAFLVVGALAYMGIPEAGIVVWLFIGLAVIFGAAALVL' A
#
# COMPACT_ATOMS: atom_id res chain seq x y z
N MET A 1 8.62 -8.92 -8.71
CA MET A 1 7.33 -8.20 -8.77
C MET A 1 6.20 -8.94 -8.05
N LEU A 2 5.84 -10.16 -8.48
CA LEU A 2 4.71 -10.90 -7.90
C LEU A 2 4.89 -11.21 -6.40
N LEU A 3 6.09 -11.58 -5.97
CA LEU A 3 6.42 -11.80 -4.55
C LEU A 3 6.30 -10.53 -3.69
N ILE A 4 6.64 -9.36 -4.24
CA ILE A 4 6.55 -8.07 -3.53
C ILE A 4 5.08 -7.67 -3.37
N ALA A 5 4.28 -7.84 -4.43
CA ALA A 5 2.84 -7.59 -4.37
C ALA A 5 2.13 -8.54 -3.39
N VAL A 6 2.49 -9.83 -3.38
CA VAL A 6 1.96 -10.81 -2.43
C VAL A 6 2.37 -10.46 -1.00
N GLY A 7 3.64 -10.09 -0.77
CA GLY A 7 4.12 -9.65 0.55
C GLY A 7 3.41 -8.40 1.05
N ALA A 8 3.24 -7.40 0.19
CA ALA A 8 2.51 -6.17 0.52
C ALA A 8 1.03 -6.45 0.84
N ALA A 9 0.38 -7.33 0.07
CA ALA A 9 -0.99 -7.77 0.32
C ALA A 9 -1.12 -8.54 1.64
N MET A 10 -0.15 -9.40 1.96
CA MET A 10 -0.11 -10.11 3.24
C MET A 10 0.05 -9.14 4.41
N ILE A 11 0.94 -8.16 4.31
CA ILE A 11 1.16 -7.17 5.37
C ILE A 11 -0.08 -6.30 5.54
N GLY A 12 -0.69 -5.84 4.45
CA GLY A 12 -1.95 -5.11 4.51
C GLY A 12 -3.09 -5.92 5.12
N ARG A 13 -3.16 -7.22 4.85
CA ARG A 13 -4.14 -8.15 5.43
C ARG A 13 -3.90 -8.38 6.93
N VAL A 14 -2.64 -8.53 7.34
CA VAL A 14 -2.25 -8.69 8.75
C VAL A 14 -2.63 -7.43 9.53
N VAL A 15 -2.29 -6.24 9.01
CA VAL A 15 -2.64 -4.98 9.65
C VAL A 15 -4.16 -4.79 9.69
N TYR A 16 -4.88 -5.10 8.61
CA TYR A 16 -6.35 -5.08 8.60
C TYR A 16 -6.98 -5.95 9.70
N ASN A 17 -6.40 -7.12 9.98
CA ASN A 17 -6.91 -8.05 10.99
C ASN A 17 -6.56 -7.64 12.44
N ILE A 18 -5.46 -6.91 12.63
CA ILE A 18 -4.97 -6.51 13.96
C ILE A 18 -5.50 -5.13 14.37
N TRP A 19 -5.76 -4.23 13.40
CA TRP A 19 -6.13 -2.85 13.71
C TRP A 19 -7.53 -2.74 14.33
N PRO A 20 -7.75 -1.82 15.28
CA PRO A 20 -9.06 -1.59 15.86
C PRO A 20 -10.10 -1.26 14.79
N LYS A 21 -11.20 -2.04 14.75
CA LYS A 21 -12.30 -1.87 13.78
C LYS A 21 -13.08 -0.56 13.93
N THR A 22 -12.86 0.16 15.03
CA THR A 22 -13.37 1.51 15.28
C THR A 22 -12.68 2.57 14.40
N GLN A 23 -11.51 2.25 13.83
CA GLN A 23 -10.83 3.05 12.81
C GLN A 23 -10.93 2.34 11.46
N SER A 24 -10.74 3.07 10.35
CA SER A 24 -10.78 2.49 8.99
C SER A 24 -9.62 1.48 8.79
N PRO A 25 -9.85 0.17 8.91
CA PRO A 25 -8.76 -0.82 8.93
C PRO A 25 -8.19 -1.01 7.53
N ALA A 26 -8.99 -0.73 6.50
CA ALA A 26 -8.58 -0.73 5.11
C ALA A 26 -7.55 0.37 4.83
N PHE A 27 -7.74 1.57 5.37
CA PHE A 27 -6.78 2.68 5.26
C PHE A 27 -5.44 2.32 5.93
N TRP A 28 -5.48 1.80 7.15
CA TRP A 28 -4.25 1.43 7.88
C TRP A 28 -3.52 0.24 7.26
N GLY A 29 -4.25 -0.77 6.77
CA GLY A 29 -3.67 -1.89 6.04
C GLY A 29 -2.99 -1.46 4.73
N SER A 30 -3.61 -0.55 3.98
CA SER A 30 -3.01 -0.01 2.75
C SER A 30 -1.84 0.93 3.03
N ALA A 31 -1.90 1.76 4.08
CA ALA A 31 -0.79 2.61 4.52
C ALA A 31 0.44 1.79 4.95
N ALA A 32 0.24 0.70 5.70
CA ALA A 32 1.31 -0.18 6.11
C ALA A 32 1.94 -0.93 4.92
N ALA A 33 1.13 -1.41 3.97
CA ALA A 33 1.62 -2.00 2.73
C ALA A 33 2.46 -1.01 1.92
N PHE A 34 2.01 0.24 1.81
CA PHE A 34 2.74 1.32 1.16
C PHE A 34 4.10 1.60 1.80
N LEU A 35 4.16 1.68 3.13
CA LEU A 35 5.40 1.92 3.87
C LEU A 35 6.42 0.81 3.64
N VAL A 36 5.99 -0.45 3.63
CA VAL A 36 6.90 -1.59 3.41
C VAL A 36 7.41 -1.61 1.97
N VAL A 37 6.54 -1.42 0.97
CA VAL A 37 6.98 -1.36 -0.43
C VAL A 37 7.89 -0.15 -0.66
N GLY A 38 7.59 1.00 -0.04
CA GLY A 38 8.42 2.20 -0.06
C GLY A 38 9.81 1.97 0.55
N ALA A 39 9.89 1.27 1.69
CA ALA A 39 11.16 0.91 2.31
C ALA A 39 11.99 -0.02 1.42
N LEU A 40 11.36 -1.02 0.77
CA LEU A 40 12.03 -1.92 -0.17
C LEU A 40 12.56 -1.17 -1.41
N ALA A 41 11.82 -0.19 -1.91
CA ALA A 41 12.28 0.67 -3.00
C ALA A 41 13.45 1.59 -2.57
N TYR A 42 13.41 2.13 -1.35
CA TYR A 42 14.51 2.93 -0.79
C TYR A 42 15.80 2.12 -0.63
N MET A 43 15.69 0.83 -0.29
CA MET A 43 16.83 -0.10 -0.23
C MET A 43 17.40 -0.47 -1.61
N GLY A 44 16.86 0.09 -2.70
CA GLY A 44 17.40 -0.05 -4.05
C GLY A 44 16.91 -1.28 -4.81
N ILE A 45 15.82 -1.94 -4.38
CA ILE A 45 15.21 -3.06 -5.12
C ILE A 45 14.45 -2.49 -6.33
N PRO A 46 14.92 -2.72 -7.58
CA PRO A 46 14.31 -2.11 -8.76
C PRO A 46 12.84 -2.52 -8.96
N GLU A 47 12.52 -3.78 -8.65
CA GLU A 47 11.17 -4.31 -8.79
C GLU A 47 10.19 -3.74 -7.75
N ALA A 48 10.68 -3.22 -6.62
CA ALA A 48 9.85 -2.55 -5.63
C ALA A 48 9.50 -1.13 -6.07
N GLY A 49 10.41 -0.44 -6.76
CA GLY A 49 10.17 0.91 -7.30
C GLY A 49 8.96 0.98 -8.21
N ILE A 50 8.79 0.00 -9.12
CA ILE A 50 7.61 -0.07 -10.02
C ILE A 50 6.32 -0.24 -9.21
N VAL A 51 6.35 -1.03 -8.14
CA VAL A 51 5.19 -1.28 -7.29
C VAL A 51 4.84 -0.03 -6.47
N VAL A 52 5.83 0.73 -5.98
CA VAL A 52 5.60 2.05 -5.36
C VAL A 52 4.88 2.99 -6.31
N TRP A 53 5.35 3.09 -7.57
CA TRP A 53 4.72 3.95 -8.57
C TRP A 53 3.28 3.56 -8.89
N LEU A 54 2.97 2.25 -8.94
CA LEU A 54 1.60 1.77 -9.10
C LEU A 54 0.70 2.17 -7.92
N PHE A 55 1.23 2.03 -6.70
CA PHE A 55 0.55 2.43 -5.48
C PHE A 55 0.27 3.95 -5.47
N ILE A 56 1.27 4.77 -5.81
CA ILE A 56 1.12 6.23 -5.95
C ILE A 56 0.08 6.57 -7.02
N GLY A 57 0.13 5.92 -8.19
CA GLY A 57 -0.83 6.14 -9.28
C GLY A 57 -2.27 5.87 -8.84
N LEU A 58 -2.51 4.74 -8.15
CA LEU A 58 -3.80 4.42 -7.56
C LEU A 58 -4.24 5.45 -6.52
N ALA A 59 -3.33 5.88 -5.63
CA ALA A 59 -3.63 6.89 -4.63
C ALA A 59 -4.03 8.24 -5.25
N VAL A 60 -3.38 8.65 -6.34
CA VAL A 60 -3.73 9.87 -7.09
C VAL A 60 -5.10 9.73 -7.74
N ILE A 61 -5.40 8.58 -8.36
CA ILE A 61 -6.72 8.33 -8.97
C ILE A 61 -7.83 8.38 -7.92
N PHE A 62 -7.64 7.69 -6.78
CA PHE A 62 -8.61 7.72 -5.68
C PHE A 62 -8.75 9.10 -5.05
N GLY A 63 -7.63 9.83 -4.87
CA GLY A 63 -7.64 11.20 -4.36
C GLY A 63 -8.36 12.16 -5.29
N ALA A 64 -8.13 12.07 -6.60
CA ALA A 64 -8.84 12.86 -7.60
C ALA A 64 -10.34 12.52 -7.64
N ALA A 65 -10.70 11.24 -7.59
CA ALA A 65 -12.09 10.81 -7.54
C ALA A 65 -12.81 11.34 -6.28
N ALA A 66 -12.12 11.37 -5.14
CA ALA A 66 -12.65 11.91 -3.88
C ALA A 66 -12.83 13.43 -3.87
N LEU A 67 -12.22 14.18 -4.80
CA LEU A 67 -12.42 15.63 -4.95
C LEU A 67 -13.59 15.98 -5.88
N VAL A 68 -14.03 15.02 -6.69
CA VAL A 68 -15.11 15.19 -7.69
C VAL A 68 -16.44 14.63 -7.20
N LEU A 69 -16.41 13.66 -6.28
CA LEU A 69 -17.57 13.14 -5.53
C LEU A 69 -17.88 14.00 -4.30
#